data_AF-A0A841CCW0-F1
#
_entry.id   AF-A0A841CCW0-F1
#
_cell.length_a   1.000
_cell.length_b   1.000
_cell.length_c   1.000
_cell.angle_alpha   90.00
_cell.angle_beta   90.00
_cell.angle_gamma   90.00
#
_symmetry.space_group_name_H-M   'P 1'
#
loop_
_entity.id
_entity.type
_entity.pdbx_description
1 polymer ?
#
loop_
_entity_poly.entity_id
_entity_poly.type
_entity_poly.pdbx_seq_one_letter_code
_entity_poly.pdbx_strand_id
1 'polypeptide(L)'
;MTETIVEHDPSMTHKQEIIEKYGRPAWDLILTVYVNFYYSELDIIDLCARWLPRRHGLREKNFLIRHAADEVVHARLFREGVERLGQPWHGFDHDAYRIDDIGDRFAKLFYSDDEVEVLIGLNLYAEGVLAMEELAQLARSETPYFYQFDRIEREERRHVAFGITVANQVLESNAEARKRAVEHCKWYREHMDGYLGGQLKESIAWAMEAGFVSADYLDRTRLRFDDVMAKIGIKEDA
;
A
#
# COMPACT_ATOMS: atom_id res chain seq x y z
N MET A 1 9.84 17.57 -40.52
CA MET A 1 10.17 16.83 -39.28
C MET A 1 9.40 15.54 -39.38
N THR A 2 10.10 14.45 -39.66
CA THR A 2 9.51 13.12 -39.84
C THR A 2 9.29 12.55 -38.44
N GLU A 3 8.03 12.35 -38.05
CA GLU A 3 7.70 11.53 -36.87
C GLU A 3 8.18 10.12 -37.14
N THR A 4 9.26 9.72 -36.48
CA THR A 4 9.68 8.33 -36.43
C THR A 4 8.66 7.61 -35.56
N ILE A 5 7.66 7.00 -36.20
CA ILE A 5 6.78 6.04 -35.54
C ILE A 5 7.68 4.86 -35.19
N VAL A 6 8.06 4.74 -33.92
CA VAL A 6 8.71 3.54 -33.40
C VAL A 6 7.65 2.44 -33.46
N GLU A 7 7.70 1.62 -34.50
CA GLU A 7 6.88 0.41 -34.60
C GLU A 7 7.17 -0.47 -33.38
N HIS A 8 6.15 -0.72 -32.58
CA HIS A 8 6.22 -1.61 -31.43
C HIS A 8 6.43 -3.05 -31.94
N ASP A 9 7.59 -3.63 -31.64
CA ASP A 9 7.87 -5.04 -31.93
C ASP A 9 6.99 -5.92 -31.02
N PRO A 10 6.02 -6.68 -31.57
CA PRO A 10 5.10 -7.49 -30.79
C PRO A 10 5.78 -8.69 -30.08
N SER A 11 7.08 -8.92 -30.32
CA SER A 11 7.88 -9.92 -29.61
C SER A 11 8.56 -9.39 -28.36
N MET A 12 8.54 -8.07 -28.14
CA MET A 12 9.19 -7.42 -27.01
C MET A 12 8.36 -7.57 -25.73
N THR A 13 8.98 -8.09 -24.67
CA THR A 13 8.39 -8.13 -23.33
C THR A 13 8.33 -6.74 -22.71
N HIS A 14 7.38 -6.49 -21.80
CA HIS A 14 7.34 -5.22 -21.06
C HIS A 14 8.64 -4.95 -20.28
N LYS A 15 9.32 -5.98 -19.79
CA LYS A 15 10.65 -5.85 -19.17
C LYS A 15 11.66 -5.19 -20.12
N GLN A 16 11.72 -5.62 -21.37
CA GLN A 16 12.62 -5.03 -22.37
C GLN A 16 12.21 -3.59 -22.67
N GLU A 17 10.92 -3.36 -22.87
CA GLU A 17 10.35 -2.03 -23.11
C GLU A 17 10.71 -1.03 -22.00
N ILE A 18 10.53 -1.43 -20.74
CA ILE A 18 10.85 -0.61 -19.55
C ILE A 18 12.34 -0.30 -19.52
N ILE A 19 13.20 -1.31 -19.70
CA ILE A 19 14.66 -1.12 -19.63
C ILE A 19 15.16 -0.23 -20.76
N GLU A 20 14.62 -0.37 -21.97
CA GLU A 20 15.01 0.44 -23.12
C GLU A 20 14.55 1.89 -22.99
N LYS A 21 13.32 2.12 -22.51
CA LYS A 21 12.73 3.46 -22.41
C LYS A 21 13.19 4.23 -21.18
N TYR A 22 13.31 3.55 -20.04
CA TYR A 22 13.50 4.16 -18.73
C TYR A 22 14.77 3.70 -18.00
N GLY A 23 15.46 2.69 -18.53
CA GLY A 23 16.67 2.14 -17.93
C GLY A 23 16.40 1.04 -16.90
N ARG A 24 17.49 0.37 -16.49
CA ARG A 24 17.44 -0.69 -15.48
C ARG A 24 16.93 -0.22 -14.10
N PRO A 25 17.25 0.98 -13.59
CA PRO A 25 16.71 1.46 -12.32
C PRO A 25 15.18 1.52 -12.29
N ALA A 26 14.54 1.87 -13.40
CA ALA A 26 13.07 1.89 -13.53
C ALA A 26 12.46 0.50 -13.37
N TRP A 27 13.08 -0.48 -14.04
CA TRP A 27 12.71 -1.88 -13.92
C TRP A 27 12.83 -2.37 -12.48
N ASP A 28 13.94 -2.05 -11.82
CA ASP A 28 14.16 -2.46 -10.44
C ASP A 28 13.16 -1.78 -9.49
N LEU A 29 12.80 -0.51 -9.71
CA LEU A 29 11.77 0.17 -8.92
C LEU A 29 10.37 -0.46 -9.09
N ILE A 30 9.98 -0.80 -10.32
CA ILE A 30 8.68 -1.46 -10.56
C ILE A 30 8.65 -2.82 -9.85
N LEU A 31 9.74 -3.60 -9.91
CA LEU A 31 9.83 -4.85 -9.16
C LEU A 31 9.76 -4.62 -7.64
N THR A 32 10.43 -3.60 -7.12
CA THR A 32 10.33 -3.19 -5.70
C THR A 32 8.89 -2.95 -5.30
N VAL A 33 8.11 -2.21 -6.10
CA VAL A 33 6.68 -1.99 -5.82
C VAL A 33 5.93 -3.32 -5.72
N TYR A 34 6.00 -4.17 -6.75
CA TYR A 34 5.29 -5.44 -6.76
C TYR A 34 5.70 -6.39 -5.62
N VAL A 35 6.99 -6.50 -5.35
CA VAL A 35 7.51 -7.40 -4.31
C VAL A 35 7.06 -6.94 -2.92
N ASN A 36 7.14 -5.64 -2.62
CA ASN A 36 6.72 -5.14 -1.32
C ASN A 36 5.21 -5.20 -1.13
N PHE A 37 4.41 -4.91 -2.16
CA PHE A 37 2.97 -5.15 -2.08
C PHE A 37 2.67 -6.62 -1.84
N TYR A 38 3.25 -7.54 -2.62
CA TYR A 38 3.06 -8.98 -2.43
C TYR A 38 3.30 -9.44 -0.99
N TYR A 39 4.44 -9.05 -0.39
CA TYR A 39 4.75 -9.45 0.98
C TYR A 39 3.88 -8.74 2.02
N SER A 40 3.52 -7.47 1.77
CA SER A 40 2.57 -6.75 2.63
C SER A 40 1.24 -7.50 2.70
N GLU A 41 0.71 -8.00 1.57
CA GLU A 41 -0.52 -8.79 1.56
C GLU A 41 -0.41 -10.04 2.45
N LEU A 42 0.75 -10.71 2.45
CA LEU A 42 0.99 -11.87 3.31
C LEU A 42 1.06 -11.48 4.78
N ASP A 43 1.71 -10.37 5.11
CA ASP A 43 1.78 -9.86 6.48
C ASP A 43 0.39 -9.45 7.00
N ILE A 44 -0.48 -8.91 6.13
CA ILE A 44 -1.87 -8.58 6.48
C ILE A 44 -2.70 -9.84 6.76
N ILE A 45 -2.49 -10.93 6.03
CA ILE A 45 -3.13 -12.22 6.31
C ILE A 45 -2.77 -12.70 7.73
N ASP A 46 -1.49 -12.61 8.10
CA ASP A 46 -1.01 -12.98 9.43
C ASP A 46 -1.61 -12.08 10.53
N LEU A 47 -1.71 -10.77 10.27
CA LEU A 47 -2.40 -9.83 11.16
C LEU A 47 -3.88 -10.17 11.35
N CYS A 48 -4.59 -10.47 10.26
CA CYS A 48 -5.98 -10.90 10.31
C CYS A 48 -6.14 -12.18 11.15
N ALA A 49 -5.28 -13.18 10.92
CA ALA A 49 -5.27 -14.43 11.67
C ALA A 49 -5.00 -14.20 13.17
N ARG A 50 -4.08 -13.30 13.53
CA ARG A 50 -3.77 -12.91 14.91
C ARG A 50 -5.00 -12.29 15.61
N TRP A 51 -5.72 -11.41 14.94
CA TRP A 51 -6.84 -10.68 15.55
C TRP A 51 -8.17 -11.44 15.52
N LEU A 52 -8.35 -12.39 14.60
CA LEU A 52 -9.56 -13.21 14.50
C LEU A 52 -10.03 -13.84 15.82
N PRO A 53 -9.18 -14.51 16.63
CA PRO A 53 -9.60 -15.10 17.90
C PRO A 53 -9.90 -14.05 18.99
N ARG A 54 -9.39 -12.83 18.86
CA ARG A 54 -9.57 -11.73 19.82
C ARG A 54 -10.90 -10.99 19.63
N ARG A 55 -11.54 -11.11 18.48
CA ARG A 55 -12.86 -10.50 18.22
C ARG A 55 -13.98 -11.21 18.97
N HIS A 56 -14.90 -10.43 19.52
CA HIS A 56 -16.07 -10.96 20.24
C HIS A 56 -17.30 -11.12 19.33
N GLY A 57 -17.44 -10.27 18.30
CA GLY A 57 -18.57 -10.29 17.37
C GLY A 57 -18.36 -11.19 16.14
N LEU A 58 -19.38 -11.95 15.75
CA LEU A 58 -19.35 -12.74 14.50
C LEU A 58 -19.20 -11.87 13.25
N ARG A 59 -19.75 -10.65 13.27
CA ARG A 59 -19.64 -9.70 12.16
C ARG A 59 -18.19 -9.28 11.92
N GLU A 60 -17.46 -8.96 12.99
CA GLU A 60 -16.03 -8.59 12.93
C GLU A 60 -15.17 -9.78 12.50
N LYS A 61 -15.46 -10.97 13.03
CA LYS A 61 -14.76 -12.20 12.59
C LYS A 61 -14.96 -12.47 11.10
N ASN A 62 -16.20 -12.38 10.62
CA ASN A 62 -16.50 -12.55 9.21
C ASN A 62 -15.81 -11.48 8.35
N PHE A 63 -15.64 -10.25 8.85
CA PHE A 63 -14.85 -9.27 8.14
C PHE A 63 -13.38 -9.68 8.04
N LEU A 64 -12.71 -10.02 9.14
CA LEU A 64 -11.29 -10.40 9.10
C LEU A 64 -11.04 -11.62 8.21
N ILE A 65 -11.99 -12.56 8.15
CA ILE A 65 -11.93 -13.70 7.22
C ILE A 65 -12.00 -13.23 5.76
N ARG A 66 -12.88 -12.27 5.45
CA ARG A 66 -13.02 -11.73 4.10
C ARG A 66 -11.83 -10.87 3.70
N HIS A 67 -11.33 -10.06 4.63
CA HIS A 67 -10.13 -9.25 4.47
C HIS A 67 -8.94 -10.16 4.11
N ALA A 68 -8.63 -11.17 4.93
CA ALA A 68 -7.59 -12.14 4.62
C ALA A 68 -7.81 -12.88 3.28
N ALA A 69 -9.05 -13.15 2.90
CA ALA A 69 -9.36 -13.78 1.62
C ALA A 69 -9.12 -12.85 0.42
N ASP A 70 -9.42 -11.56 0.56
CA ASP A 70 -9.12 -10.53 -0.43
C ASP A 70 -7.58 -10.38 -0.59
N GLU A 71 -6.81 -10.40 0.51
CA GLU A 71 -5.33 -10.30 0.43
C GLU A 71 -4.66 -11.50 -0.24
N VAL A 72 -5.23 -12.70 -0.09
CA VAL A 72 -4.78 -13.87 -0.87
C VAL A 72 -4.94 -13.61 -2.38
N VAL A 73 -6.03 -12.94 -2.77
CA VAL A 73 -6.27 -12.56 -4.17
C VAL A 73 -5.31 -11.46 -4.58
N HIS A 74 -5.11 -10.43 -3.78
CA HIS A 74 -4.18 -9.33 -4.06
C HIS A 74 -2.74 -9.83 -4.21
N ALA A 75 -2.25 -10.67 -3.29
CA ALA A 75 -0.93 -11.29 -3.38
C ALA A 75 -0.77 -12.05 -4.71
N ARG A 76 -1.79 -12.82 -5.10
CA ARG A 76 -1.78 -13.52 -6.39
C ARG A 76 -1.70 -12.54 -7.57
N LEU A 77 -2.46 -11.43 -7.53
CA LEU A 77 -2.46 -10.43 -8.59
C LEU A 77 -1.12 -9.70 -8.72
N PHE A 78 -0.46 -9.36 -7.61
CA PHE A 78 0.88 -8.77 -7.64
C PHE A 78 1.90 -9.73 -8.25
N ARG A 79 1.86 -11.01 -7.87
CA ARG A 79 2.67 -12.05 -8.52
C ARG A 79 2.41 -12.12 -10.02
N GLU A 80 1.15 -12.22 -10.42
CA GLU A 80 0.76 -12.28 -11.83
C GLU A 80 1.21 -11.04 -12.61
N GLY A 81 1.24 -9.86 -11.97
CA GLY A 81 1.77 -8.63 -12.56
C GLY A 81 3.26 -8.74 -12.90
N VAL A 82 4.09 -9.25 -12.00
CA VAL A 82 5.52 -9.50 -12.26
C VAL A 82 5.72 -10.49 -13.42
N GLU A 83 4.93 -11.56 -13.45
CA GLU A 83 5.00 -12.54 -14.53
C GLU A 83 4.60 -11.93 -15.88
N ARG A 84 3.58 -11.07 -15.90
CA ARG A 84 3.15 -10.32 -17.10
C ARG A 84 4.18 -9.33 -17.59
N LEU A 85 5.01 -8.79 -16.69
CA LEU A 85 6.13 -7.95 -17.08
C LEU A 85 7.23 -8.74 -17.83
N GLY A 86 7.21 -10.07 -17.79
CA GLY A 86 8.23 -10.93 -18.39
C GLY A 86 9.31 -11.38 -17.41
N GLN A 87 9.05 -11.27 -16.10
CA GLN A 87 9.91 -11.79 -15.05
C GLN A 87 9.25 -13.01 -14.40
N PRO A 88 9.82 -14.22 -14.54
CA PRO A 88 9.32 -15.39 -13.81
C PRO A 88 9.33 -15.10 -12.31
N TRP A 89 8.20 -15.34 -11.63
CA TRP A 89 8.11 -15.15 -10.18
C TRP A 89 9.01 -16.11 -9.43
N HIS A 90 9.01 -17.37 -9.84
CA HIS A 90 9.88 -18.37 -9.24
C HIS A 90 11.30 -18.25 -9.79
N GLY A 91 12.26 -18.12 -8.87
CA GLY A 91 13.69 -18.20 -9.20
C GLY A 91 14.40 -16.87 -9.42
N PHE A 92 13.75 -15.73 -9.17
CA PHE A 92 14.46 -14.44 -9.05
C PHE A 92 14.58 -14.01 -7.58
N ASP A 93 15.60 -13.22 -7.29
CA ASP A 93 15.91 -12.77 -5.94
C ASP A 93 14.90 -11.70 -5.50
N HIS A 94 13.95 -12.09 -4.65
CA HIS A 94 12.99 -11.14 -4.09
C HIS A 94 13.61 -10.24 -3.03
N ASP A 95 14.60 -10.74 -2.30
CA ASP A 95 15.17 -10.03 -1.15
C ASP A 95 15.88 -8.75 -1.58
N ALA A 96 16.48 -8.75 -2.78
CA ALA A 96 17.03 -7.56 -3.42
C ALA A 96 16.02 -6.40 -3.63
N TYR A 97 14.73 -6.70 -3.60
CA TYR A 97 13.64 -5.74 -3.84
C TYR A 97 12.84 -5.42 -2.59
N ARG A 98 13.17 -6.00 -1.42
CA ARG A 98 12.46 -5.72 -0.17
C ARG A 98 12.91 -4.40 0.44
N ILE A 99 11.97 -3.68 1.04
CA ILE A 99 12.23 -2.46 1.79
C ILE A 99 12.09 -2.77 3.29
N ASP A 100 13.19 -2.64 4.03
CA ASP A 100 13.24 -2.97 5.46
C ASP A 100 12.19 -2.21 6.28
N ASP A 101 11.98 -0.91 6.01
CA ASP A 101 10.98 -0.07 6.69
C ASP A 101 9.56 -0.64 6.60
N ILE A 102 9.18 -1.22 5.45
CA ILE A 102 7.86 -1.84 5.28
C ILE A 102 7.75 -3.07 6.18
N GLY A 103 8.77 -3.91 6.20
CA GLY A 103 8.84 -5.08 7.08
C GLY A 103 8.79 -4.70 8.56
N ASP A 104 9.55 -3.70 8.97
CA ASP A 104 9.58 -3.20 10.36
C ASP A 104 8.22 -2.65 10.80
N ARG A 105 7.51 -1.95 9.91
CA ARG A 105 6.16 -1.45 10.19
C ARG A 105 5.15 -2.59 10.37
N PHE A 106 5.15 -3.59 9.51
CA PHE A 106 4.29 -4.77 9.68
C PHE A 106 4.67 -5.56 10.93
N ALA A 107 5.96 -5.68 11.26
CA ALA A 107 6.41 -6.28 12.51
C ALA A 107 5.90 -5.51 13.74
N LYS A 108 5.95 -4.17 13.74
CA LYS A 108 5.39 -3.33 14.80
C LYS A 108 3.89 -3.62 15.01
N LEU A 109 3.10 -3.68 13.94
CA LEU A 109 1.69 -4.04 14.01
C LEU A 109 1.50 -5.47 14.48
N PHE A 110 2.31 -6.39 13.98
CA PHE A 110 2.23 -7.81 14.32
C PHE A 110 2.50 -8.04 15.79
N TYR A 111 3.41 -7.29 16.43
CA TYR A 111 3.71 -7.45 17.86
C TYR A 111 2.87 -6.57 18.77
N SER A 112 2.06 -5.65 18.23
CA SER A 112 1.19 -4.80 19.04
C SER A 112 0.01 -5.57 19.65
N ASP A 113 -0.22 -5.36 20.94
CA ASP A 113 -1.42 -5.79 21.66
C ASP A 113 -2.46 -4.66 21.79
N ASP A 114 -2.16 -3.44 21.31
CA ASP A 114 -3.12 -2.34 21.28
C ASP A 114 -3.93 -2.40 19.98
N GLU A 115 -5.20 -2.79 20.12
CA GLU A 115 -6.13 -2.86 19.00
C GLU A 115 -6.29 -1.52 18.26
N VAL A 116 -6.17 -0.40 18.99
CA VAL A 116 -6.24 0.94 18.39
C VAL A 116 -5.06 1.19 17.46
N GLU A 117 -3.86 0.74 17.85
CA GLU A 117 -2.67 0.84 17.02
C GLU A 117 -2.83 0.04 15.72
N VAL A 118 -3.38 -1.16 15.82
CA VAL A 118 -3.57 -2.04 14.66
C VAL A 118 -4.61 -1.46 13.71
N LEU A 119 -5.76 -0.99 14.22
CA LEU A 119 -6.79 -0.39 13.36
C LEU A 119 -6.27 0.86 12.65
N ILE A 120 -5.53 1.72 13.34
CA ILE A 120 -4.95 2.93 12.74
C ILE A 120 -3.82 2.57 11.78
N GLY A 121 -2.87 1.75 12.22
CA GLY A 121 -1.65 1.47 11.47
C GLY A 121 -1.86 0.58 10.25
N LEU A 122 -2.73 -0.44 10.35
CA LEU A 122 -3.10 -1.29 9.22
C LEU A 122 -4.15 -0.60 8.35
N ASN A 123 -5.40 -0.51 8.84
CA ASN A 123 -6.52 -0.19 7.97
C ASN A 123 -6.57 1.27 7.53
N LEU A 124 -6.14 2.18 8.39
CA LEU A 124 -6.22 3.61 8.10
C LEU A 124 -4.93 4.11 7.44
N TYR A 125 -3.77 3.72 7.95
CA TYR A 125 -2.49 4.23 7.49
C TYR A 125 -1.90 3.40 6.33
N ALA A 126 -1.58 2.13 6.54
CA ALA A 126 -0.96 1.31 5.50
C ALA A 126 -1.90 1.12 4.30
N GLU A 127 -3.12 0.65 4.53
CA GLU A 127 -4.13 0.47 3.48
C GLU A 127 -4.73 1.82 3.07
N GLY A 128 -5.31 2.54 4.03
CA GLY A 128 -6.13 3.73 3.75
C GLY A 128 -5.38 4.95 3.23
N VAL A 129 -4.06 5.06 3.47
CA VAL A 129 -3.24 6.18 3.03
C VAL A 129 -2.20 5.73 2.00
N LEU A 130 -1.22 4.93 2.41
CA LEU A 130 -0.06 4.62 1.58
C LEU A 130 -0.45 3.78 0.35
N ALA A 131 -1.01 2.59 0.58
CA ALA A 131 -1.40 1.68 -0.50
C ALA A 131 -2.45 2.33 -1.42
N MET A 132 -3.49 2.93 -0.84
CA MET A 132 -4.54 3.59 -1.61
C MET A 132 -4.04 4.72 -2.51
N GLU A 133 -3.09 5.55 -2.06
CA GLU A 133 -2.56 6.61 -2.94
C GLU A 133 -1.60 6.04 -3.98
N GLU A 134 -0.72 5.11 -3.60
CA GLU A 134 0.23 4.49 -4.53
C GLU A 134 -0.49 3.69 -5.64
N LEU A 135 -1.41 2.79 -5.28
CA LEU A 135 -2.19 2.01 -6.23
C LEU A 135 -3.01 2.91 -7.17
N ALA A 136 -3.65 3.95 -6.64
CA ALA A 136 -4.45 4.88 -7.44
C ALA A 136 -3.60 5.66 -8.46
N GLN A 137 -2.38 6.05 -8.10
CA GLN A 137 -1.50 6.82 -8.97
C GLN A 137 -0.90 5.95 -10.07
N LEU A 138 -0.37 4.79 -9.68
CA LEU A 138 0.22 3.86 -10.63
C LEU A 138 -0.83 3.32 -11.61
N ALA A 139 -2.06 3.08 -11.17
CA ALA A 139 -3.17 2.72 -12.06
C ALA A 139 -3.54 3.85 -13.04
N ARG A 140 -3.47 5.11 -12.62
CA ARG A 140 -3.77 6.28 -13.46
C ARG A 140 -2.67 6.65 -14.44
N SER A 141 -1.49 6.05 -14.32
CA SER A 141 -0.43 6.23 -15.33
C SER A 141 -0.83 5.69 -16.71
N GLU A 142 -1.90 4.87 -16.79
CA GLU A 142 -2.39 4.20 -18.00
C GLU A 142 -1.33 3.33 -18.70
N THR A 143 -0.26 3.00 -17.99
CA THR A 143 0.77 2.09 -18.48
C THR A 143 0.33 0.62 -18.30
N PRO A 144 0.77 -0.29 -19.17
CA PRO A 144 0.47 -1.71 -19.01
C PRO A 144 1.27 -2.36 -17.85
N TYR A 145 2.17 -1.60 -17.20
CA TYR A 145 3.12 -2.15 -16.22
C TYR A 145 2.49 -2.45 -14.86
N PHE A 146 1.36 -1.83 -14.52
CA PHE A 146 0.69 -1.94 -13.21
C PHE A 146 -0.61 -2.74 -13.32
N TYR A 147 -0.46 -4.05 -13.53
CA TYR A 147 -1.56 -4.98 -13.77
C TYR A 147 -2.52 -5.04 -12.58
N GLN A 148 -3.79 -4.71 -12.82
CA GLN A 148 -4.90 -4.80 -11.84
C GLN A 148 -4.79 -3.88 -10.62
N PHE A 149 -3.90 -2.88 -10.62
CA PHE A 149 -3.79 -1.95 -9.48
C PHE A 149 -5.09 -1.17 -9.25
N ASP A 150 -5.83 -0.84 -10.31
CA ASP A 150 -7.16 -0.21 -10.24
C ASP A 150 -8.21 -1.10 -9.56
N ARG A 151 -8.09 -2.41 -9.74
CA ARG A 151 -8.99 -3.39 -9.13
C ARG A 151 -8.69 -3.54 -7.65
N ILE A 152 -7.41 -3.74 -7.31
CA ILE A 152 -6.95 -3.87 -5.93
C ILE A 152 -7.34 -2.62 -5.14
N GLU A 153 -7.08 -1.42 -5.69
CA GLU A 153 -7.50 -0.15 -5.08
C GLU A 153 -9.00 -0.09 -4.76
N ARG A 154 -9.86 -0.60 -5.65
CA ARG A 154 -11.32 -0.64 -5.39
C ARG A 154 -11.69 -1.65 -4.31
N GLU A 155 -11.01 -2.79 -4.27
CA GLU A 155 -11.23 -3.85 -3.28
C GLU A 155 -10.81 -3.35 -1.88
N GLU A 156 -9.65 -2.68 -1.77
CA GLU A 156 -9.10 -2.07 -0.54
C GLU A 156 -10.02 -1.04 0.13
N ARG A 157 -10.83 -0.31 -0.64
CA ARG A 157 -11.80 0.66 -0.06
C ARG A 157 -12.75 0.01 0.95
N ARG A 158 -13.03 -1.29 0.81
CA ARG A 158 -13.87 -2.04 1.75
C ARG A 158 -13.14 -2.29 3.06
N HIS A 159 -11.83 -2.55 3.02
CA HIS A 159 -10.99 -2.74 4.20
C HIS A 159 -10.93 -1.46 5.02
N VAL A 160 -10.66 -0.34 4.37
CA VAL A 160 -10.64 1.00 4.99
C VAL A 160 -12.00 1.34 5.62
N ALA A 161 -13.11 1.12 4.89
CA ALA A 161 -14.45 1.43 5.39
C ALA A 161 -14.82 0.63 6.65
N PHE A 162 -14.39 -0.64 6.71
CA PHE A 162 -14.57 -1.45 7.91
C PHE A 162 -13.65 -0.99 9.05
N GLY A 163 -12.38 -0.72 8.76
CA GLY A 163 -11.42 -0.20 9.74
C GLY A 163 -11.96 1.05 10.44
N ILE A 164 -12.54 1.99 9.68
CA ILE A 164 -13.23 3.18 10.21
C ILE A 164 -14.40 2.80 11.12
N THR A 165 -15.20 1.82 10.71
CA THR A 165 -16.38 1.39 11.47
C THR A 165 -15.97 0.82 12.83
N VAL A 166 -14.98 -0.07 12.86
CA VAL A 166 -14.51 -0.68 14.11
C VAL A 166 -13.73 0.31 14.96
N ALA A 167 -12.90 1.16 14.37
CA ALA A 167 -12.20 2.21 15.09
C ALA A 167 -13.18 3.12 15.83
N ASN A 168 -14.23 3.60 15.16
CA ASN A 168 -15.25 4.42 15.82
C ASN A 168 -15.94 3.69 16.99
N GLN A 169 -16.26 2.40 16.84
CA GLN A 169 -16.84 1.61 17.94
C GLN A 169 -15.90 1.48 19.14
N VAL A 170 -14.61 1.24 18.90
CA VAL A 170 -13.59 1.16 19.97
C VAL A 170 -13.41 2.52 20.65
N LEU A 171 -13.39 3.60 19.87
CA LEU A 171 -13.24 4.97 20.38
C LEU A 171 -14.46 5.47 21.18
N GLU A 172 -15.67 5.05 20.81
CA GLU A 172 -16.90 5.39 21.53
C GLU A 172 -17.03 4.59 22.83
N SER A 173 -16.56 3.34 22.86
CA SER A 173 -16.69 2.45 24.01
C SER A 173 -15.57 2.61 25.05
N ASN A 174 -14.45 3.25 24.71
CA ASN A 174 -13.29 3.39 25.59
C ASN A 174 -12.69 4.81 25.52
N ALA A 175 -12.88 5.59 26.59
CA ALA A 175 -12.37 6.96 26.67
C ALA A 175 -10.83 7.05 26.52
N GLU A 176 -10.09 6.06 27.03
CA GLU A 176 -8.62 6.01 26.88
C GLU A 176 -8.18 5.61 25.47
N ALA A 177 -9.05 4.96 24.69
CA ALA A 177 -8.73 4.61 23.30
C ALA A 177 -8.55 5.86 22.43
N ARG A 178 -9.28 6.95 22.72
CA ARG A 178 -9.11 8.22 22.00
C ARG A 178 -7.73 8.83 22.23
N LYS A 179 -7.25 8.80 23.48
CA LYS A 179 -5.90 9.32 23.79
C LYS A 179 -4.83 8.52 23.06
N ARG A 180 -4.89 7.19 23.11
CA ARG A 180 -3.95 6.31 22.38
C ARG A 180 -4.05 6.51 20.87
N ALA A 181 -5.25 6.69 20.32
CA ALA A 181 -5.44 6.96 18.90
C ALA A 181 -4.74 8.25 18.45
N VAL A 182 -4.80 9.32 19.24
CA VAL A 182 -4.05 10.56 18.96
C VAL A 182 -2.54 10.31 18.97
N GLU A 183 -2.03 9.57 19.97
CA GLU A 183 -0.61 9.23 20.07
C GLU A 183 -0.14 8.39 18.86
N HIS A 184 -0.92 7.38 18.45
CA HIS A 184 -0.64 6.56 17.28
C HIS A 184 -0.70 7.36 15.99
N CYS A 185 -1.74 8.19 15.80
CA CYS A 185 -1.85 9.06 14.62
C CYS A 185 -0.65 10.00 14.50
N LYS A 186 -0.20 10.61 15.59
CA LYS A 186 0.99 11.47 15.59
C LYS A 186 2.23 10.69 15.13
N TRP A 187 2.43 9.49 15.68
CA TRP A 187 3.55 8.64 15.27
C TRP A 187 3.49 8.29 13.78
N TYR A 188 2.31 7.89 13.27
CA TYR A 188 2.15 7.56 11.85
C TYR A 188 2.29 8.76 10.92
N ARG A 189 1.97 9.98 11.37
CA ARG A 189 2.28 11.19 10.62
C ARG A 189 3.78 11.43 10.54
N GLU A 190 4.47 11.41 11.68
CA GLU A 190 5.92 11.59 11.73
C GLU A 190 6.63 10.54 10.87
N HIS A 191 6.17 9.29 10.93
CA HIS A 191 6.63 8.21 10.07
C HIS A 191 6.36 8.51 8.59
N MET A 192 5.15 8.92 8.22
CA MET A 192 4.79 9.25 6.83
C MET A 192 5.69 10.35 6.26
N ASP A 193 5.90 11.43 7.00
CA ASP A 193 6.75 12.52 6.53
C ASP A 193 8.22 12.10 6.41
N GLY A 194 8.71 11.27 7.34
CA GLY A 194 10.04 10.66 7.24
C GLY A 194 10.17 9.69 6.06
N TYR A 195 9.14 8.90 5.79
CA TYR A 195 9.10 7.94 4.69
C TYR A 195 9.09 8.63 3.32
N LEU A 196 8.16 9.59 3.14
CA LEU A 196 7.99 10.37 1.92
C LEU A 196 9.18 11.32 1.66
N GLY A 197 9.73 11.93 2.72
CA GLY A 197 10.82 12.89 2.63
C GLY A 197 12.22 12.29 2.76
N GLY A 198 12.33 11.02 3.14
CA GLY A 198 13.57 10.31 3.40
C GLY A 198 13.81 9.20 2.40
N GLN A 199 13.62 7.95 2.83
CA GLN A 199 14.05 6.74 2.10
C GLN A 199 13.49 6.64 0.68
N LEU A 200 12.24 7.05 0.45
CA LEU A 200 11.62 6.97 -0.87
C LEU A 200 11.77 8.23 -1.72
N LYS A 201 12.35 9.31 -1.19
CA LYS A 201 12.34 10.62 -1.84
C LYS A 201 12.86 10.57 -3.28
N GLU A 202 13.99 9.91 -3.50
CA GLU A 202 14.60 9.80 -4.83
C GLU A 202 13.76 8.94 -5.78
N SER A 203 13.17 7.84 -5.27
CA SER A 203 12.32 6.95 -6.07
C SER A 203 11.01 7.63 -6.47
N ILE A 204 10.40 8.40 -5.56
CA ILE A 204 9.19 9.18 -5.83
C ILE A 204 9.49 10.28 -6.84
N ALA A 205 10.59 11.04 -6.67
CA ALA A 205 10.98 12.08 -7.61
C ALA A 205 11.19 11.52 -9.01
N TRP A 206 11.87 10.37 -9.11
CA TRP A 206 12.03 9.68 -10.38
C TRP A 206 10.69 9.22 -10.97
N ALA A 207 9.80 8.64 -10.17
CA ALA A 207 8.49 8.18 -10.64
C ALA A 207 7.62 9.34 -11.15
N MET A 208 7.75 10.53 -10.56
CA MET A 208 7.12 11.77 -11.06
C MET A 208 7.68 12.17 -12.42
N GLU A 209 9.01 12.18 -12.57
CA GLU A 209 9.68 12.51 -13.84
C GLU A 209 9.31 11.53 -14.96
N ALA A 210 9.18 10.24 -14.62
CA ALA A 210 8.75 9.18 -15.53
C ALA A 210 7.24 9.24 -15.88
N GLY A 211 6.46 10.06 -15.18
CA GLY A 211 5.02 10.19 -15.36
C GLY A 211 4.19 9.04 -14.77
N PHE A 212 4.77 8.23 -13.87
CA PHE A 212 4.05 7.15 -13.19
C PHE A 212 3.22 7.63 -12.01
N VAL A 213 3.62 8.73 -11.38
CA VAL A 213 2.84 9.40 -10.32
C VAL A 213 2.76 10.90 -10.60
N SER A 214 1.73 11.56 -10.09
CA SER A 214 1.53 12.99 -10.29
C SER A 214 2.52 13.84 -9.48
N ALA A 215 2.81 15.06 -9.95
CA ALA A 215 3.72 15.99 -9.27
C ALA A 215 3.26 16.40 -7.86
N ASP A 216 1.97 16.30 -7.58
CA ASP A 216 1.35 16.57 -6.27
C ASP A 216 1.22 15.31 -5.39
N TYR A 217 1.84 14.18 -5.74
CA TYR A 217 1.74 12.92 -5.00
C TYR A 217 1.98 13.07 -3.49
N LEU A 218 3.02 13.82 -3.10
CA LEU A 218 3.37 14.03 -1.69
C LEU A 218 2.25 14.76 -0.94
N ASP A 219 1.75 15.84 -1.51
CA ASP A 219 0.69 16.66 -0.90
C ASP A 219 -0.64 15.91 -0.86
N ARG A 220 -0.95 15.13 -1.90
CA ARG A 220 -2.12 14.25 -1.93
C ARG A 220 -2.06 13.16 -0.86
N THR A 221 -0.88 12.57 -0.65
CA THR A 221 -0.69 11.53 0.37
C THR A 221 -0.91 12.10 1.77
N ARG A 222 -0.37 13.30 2.04
CA ARG A 222 -0.61 14.03 3.30
C ARG A 222 -2.08 14.39 3.50
N LEU A 223 -2.73 14.95 2.47
CA LEU A 223 -4.15 15.28 2.53
C LEU A 223 -5.01 14.04 2.78
N ARG A 224 -4.67 12.92 2.15
CA ARG A 224 -5.35 11.63 2.39
C ARG A 224 -5.19 11.18 3.83
N PHE A 225 -4.01 11.34 4.42
CA PHE A 225 -3.82 11.06 5.84
C PHE A 225 -4.79 11.87 6.70
N ASP A 226 -4.87 13.17 6.49
CA ASP A 226 -5.81 14.06 7.20
C ASP A 226 -7.25 13.61 7.02
N ASP A 227 -7.66 13.35 5.78
CA ASP A 227 -9.02 12.94 5.43
C ASP A 227 -9.39 11.59 6.04
N VAL A 228 -8.47 10.64 6.10
CA VAL A 228 -8.71 9.31 6.67
C VAL A 228 -8.80 9.38 8.19
N MET A 229 -7.87 10.08 8.86
CA MET A 229 -7.89 10.20 10.32
C MET A 229 -9.08 11.03 10.81
N ALA A 230 -9.52 12.03 10.04
CA ALA A 230 -10.71 12.81 10.34
C ALA A 230 -12.00 11.95 10.41
N LYS A 231 -12.07 10.83 9.69
CA LYS A 231 -13.23 9.91 9.71
C LYS A 231 -13.42 9.17 11.03
N ILE A 232 -12.39 9.14 11.87
CA ILE A 232 -12.46 8.59 13.23
C ILE A 232 -12.43 9.70 14.31
N GLY A 233 -12.61 10.96 13.89
CA GLY A 233 -12.63 12.11 14.78
C GLY A 233 -11.26 12.44 15.38
N ILE A 234 -10.18 12.04 14.72
CA ILE A 234 -8.82 12.46 15.06
C ILE A 234 -8.44 13.56 14.06
N LYS A 235 -8.36 14.79 14.56
CA LYS A 235 -7.80 15.93 13.83
C LYS A 235 -6.58 16.38 14.60
N GLU A 236 -5.48 16.58 13.90
CA GLU A 236 -4.38 17.33 14.51
C GLU A 236 -4.82 18.80 14.55
N ASP A 237 -4.80 19.38 15.75
CA ASP A 237 -4.87 20.83 15.88
C ASP A 237 -3.60 21.38 15.24
N ALA A 238 -3.77 22.17 14.18
CA ALA A 238 -2.69 22.84 13.46
C ALA A 238 -1.93 23.84 14.35
#